data_AF-A0A832MX36-F1
#
_entry.id   AF-A0A832MX36-F1
#
_cell.length_a   1.000
_cell.length_b   1.000
_cell.length_c   1.000
_cell.angle_alpha   90.00
_cell.angle_beta   90.00
_cell.angle_gamma   90.00
#
_symmetry.space_group_name_H-M   'P 1'
#
loop_
_entity.id
_entity.type
_entity.pdbx_description
1 polymer ?
#
loop_
_entity_poly.entity_id
_entity_poly.type
_entity_poly.pdbx_seq_one_letter_code
_entity_poly.pdbx_strand_id
1 'polypeptide(L)'
;MKRVKIIVPNLPLTSRRYESELELDDDANFVDVLMKVDEEVSGKAYDLTHRVWDPVKNRIYNQVALFAYVVEPNNNLSPKIRSDPKSALPNGAVVTLQPSGPCITDWDDPIDYDTFLKGIDAYKKDREKYTTP
;
A
#
# COMPACT_ATOMS: atom_id res chain seq x y z
N MET A 1 0.26 13.76 12.20
CA MET A 1 -0.72 13.29 11.19
C MET A 1 -0.37 13.84 9.83
N LYS A 2 -0.40 13.00 8.78
CA LYS A 2 -0.18 13.38 7.38
C LYS A 2 -1.33 12.96 6.48
N ARG A 3 -1.38 13.60 5.31
CA ARG A 3 -2.36 13.31 4.26
C ARG A 3 -1.70 12.60 3.09
N VAL A 4 -2.32 11.50 2.64
CA VAL A 4 -1.91 10.76 1.45
C VAL A 4 -3.13 10.56 0.58
N LYS A 5 -3.06 10.97 -0.69
CA LYS A 5 -4.09 10.68 -1.67
C LYS A 5 -3.82 9.32 -2.30
N ILE A 6 -4.81 8.43 -2.29
CA ILE A 6 -4.74 7.12 -2.93
C ILE A 6 -5.77 7.05 -4.06
N ILE A 7 -5.36 6.49 -5.20
CA ILE A 7 -6.22 6.24 -6.35
C ILE A 7 -6.05 4.77 -6.73
N VAL A 8 -7.14 4.01 -6.65
CA VAL A 8 -7.22 2.63 -7.12
C VAL A 8 -8.23 2.58 -8.26
N PRO A 9 -7.80 2.64 -9.54
CA PRO A 9 -8.71 2.74 -10.66
C PRO A 9 -9.67 1.55 -10.77
N ASN A 10 -9.20 0.35 -10.42
CA ASN A 10 -9.98 -0.89 -10.45
C ASN A 10 -9.70 -1.67 -9.16
N LEU A 11 -10.62 -1.59 -8.20
CA LEU A 11 -10.56 -2.44 -7.01
C LEU A 11 -10.83 -3.91 -7.37
N PRO A 12 -10.05 -4.87 -6.86
CA PRO A 12 -10.18 -6.29 -7.23
C PRO A 12 -11.57 -6.89 -7.00
N LEU A 13 -12.31 -6.45 -5.98
CA LEU A 13 -13.60 -7.05 -5.60
C LEU A 13 -14.82 -6.37 -6.23
N THR A 14 -14.73 -5.08 -6.49
CA THR A 14 -15.90 -4.28 -6.90
C THR A 14 -15.79 -3.78 -8.34
N SER A 15 -14.59 -3.84 -8.93
CA SER A 15 -14.25 -3.19 -10.20
C SER A 15 -14.60 -1.69 -10.21
N ARG A 16 -14.77 -1.10 -9.03
CA ARG A 16 -15.03 0.34 -8.87
C ARG A 16 -13.72 1.07 -8.70
N ARG A 17 -13.68 2.29 -9.22
CA ARG A 17 -12.66 3.26 -8.86
C ARG A 17 -12.83 3.63 -7.39
N TYR A 18 -11.74 3.60 -6.66
CA TYR A 18 -11.64 4.17 -5.32
C TYR A 18 -10.62 5.30 -5.33
N GLU A 19 -10.99 6.41 -4.73
CA GLU A 19 -10.16 7.60 -4.63
C GLU A 19 -10.48 8.27 -3.31
N SER A 20 -9.48 8.45 -2.46
CA SER A 20 -9.64 9.04 -1.13
C SER A 20 -8.38 9.79 -0.72
N GLU A 21 -8.57 10.78 0.14
CA GLU A 21 -7.48 11.43 0.88
C GLU A 21 -7.49 10.87 2.29
N LEU A 22 -6.46 10.12 2.64
CA LEU A 22 -6.34 9.41 3.91
C LEU A 22 -5.56 10.25 4.91
N GLU A 23 -6.07 10.33 6.14
CA GLU A 23 -5.33 10.85 7.28
C GLU A 23 -4.64 9.68 8.00
N LEU A 24 -3.31 9.74 8.10
CA LEU A 24 -2.47 8.68 8.64
C LEU A 24 -1.44 9.27 9.62
N ASP A 25 -0.80 8.40 10.40
CA ASP A 25 0.31 8.80 11.28
C ASP A 25 1.51 9.34 10.48
N ASP A 26 2.34 10.18 11.12
CA ASP A 26 3.44 10.87 10.43
C ASP A 26 4.48 9.90 9.86
N ASP A 27 4.64 8.74 10.47
CA ASP A 27 5.56 7.68 10.05
C ASP A 27 4.92 6.66 9.09
N ALA A 28 3.64 6.85 8.71
CA ALA A 28 2.92 5.86 7.91
C ALA A 28 3.59 5.60 6.55
N ASN A 29 3.63 4.34 6.16
CA ASN A 29 4.22 3.90 4.91
C ASN A 29 3.14 3.44 3.93
N PHE A 30 3.55 2.88 2.79
CA PHE A 30 2.60 2.41 1.79
C PHE A 30 1.75 1.22 2.27
N VAL A 31 2.26 0.37 3.16
CA VAL A 31 1.47 -0.72 3.73
C VAL A 31 0.35 -0.20 4.61
N ASP A 32 0.61 0.83 5.42
CA ASP A 32 -0.41 1.49 6.24
C ASP A 32 -1.54 2.08 5.37
N VAL A 33 -1.20 2.64 4.20
CA VAL A 33 -2.18 3.10 3.19
C VAL A 33 -3.06 1.94 2.71
N LEU A 34 -2.47 0.80 2.32
CA LEU A 34 -3.23 -0.36 1.84
C LEU A 34 -4.19 -0.89 2.91
N MET A 35 -3.72 -1.00 4.15
CA MET A 35 -4.52 -1.45 5.28
C MET A 35 -5.70 -0.52 5.54
N LYS A 36 -5.49 0.80 5.43
CA LYS A 36 -6.56 1.79 5.57
C LYS A 36 -7.61 1.67 4.46
N VAL A 37 -7.18 1.43 3.23
CA VAL A 37 -8.12 1.17 2.11
C VAL A 37 -8.91 -0.11 2.34
N ASP A 38 -8.28 -1.19 2.82
CA ASP A 38 -8.97 -2.43 3.14
C ASP A 38 -10.06 -2.25 4.21
N GLU A 39 -9.76 -1.45 5.24
CA GLU A 39 -10.68 -1.06 6.30
C GLU A 39 -11.91 -0.31 5.73
N GLU A 40 -11.68 0.67 4.85
CA GLU A 40 -12.75 1.52 4.30
C GLU A 40 -13.61 0.82 3.24
N VAL A 41 -13.02 -0.07 2.43
CA VAL A 41 -13.65 -0.56 1.19
C VAL A 41 -14.27 -1.93 1.34
N SER A 42 -13.54 -2.89 1.92
CA SER A 42 -13.91 -4.30 1.77
C SER A 42 -14.66 -4.85 2.98
N GLY A 43 -14.52 -4.21 4.15
CA GLY A 43 -14.96 -4.76 5.43
C GLY A 43 -14.30 -6.10 5.80
N LYS A 44 -13.43 -6.62 4.94
CA LYS A 44 -12.62 -7.83 5.11
C LYS A 44 -11.20 -7.39 5.36
N ALA A 45 -10.57 -7.96 6.37
CA ALA A 45 -9.21 -7.59 6.68
C ALA A 45 -8.27 -8.02 5.54
N TYR A 46 -7.61 -7.05 4.91
CA TYR A 46 -6.41 -7.20 4.08
C TYR A 46 -6.55 -7.81 2.66
N ASP A 47 -7.70 -7.76 1.98
CA ASP A 47 -7.81 -8.34 0.63
C ASP A 47 -6.97 -7.58 -0.43
N LEU A 48 -7.03 -6.25 -0.46
CA LEU A 48 -6.18 -5.44 -1.34
C LEU A 48 -4.72 -5.60 -0.94
N THR A 49 -4.43 -5.51 0.36
CA THR A 49 -3.06 -5.63 0.90
C THR A 49 -2.42 -6.96 0.49
N HIS A 50 -3.15 -8.06 0.60
CA HIS A 50 -2.69 -9.40 0.24
C HIS A 50 -2.39 -9.56 -1.26
N ARG A 51 -3.11 -8.83 -2.11
CA ARG A 51 -2.88 -8.85 -3.58
C ARG A 51 -1.73 -7.96 -4.02
N VAL A 52 -1.23 -7.09 -3.15
CA VAL A 52 -0.29 -6.04 -3.51
C VAL A 52 1.09 -6.24 -2.87
N TRP A 53 1.13 -6.74 -1.64
CA TRP A 53 2.35 -6.79 -0.84
C TRP A 53 2.60 -8.18 -0.24
N ASP A 54 3.85 -8.63 -0.36
CA ASP A 54 4.40 -9.82 0.29
C ASP A 54 5.09 -9.39 1.60
N PRO A 55 4.47 -9.63 2.78
CA PRO A 55 5.05 -9.27 4.07
C PRO A 55 6.29 -10.09 4.46
N VAL A 56 6.46 -11.30 3.89
CA VAL A 56 7.59 -12.18 4.21
C VAL A 56 8.85 -11.68 3.52
N LYS A 57 8.75 -11.29 2.25
CA LYS A 57 9.86 -10.75 1.46
C LYS A 57 9.96 -9.23 1.50
N ASN A 58 9.01 -8.56 2.14
CA ASN A 58 8.86 -7.11 2.16
C ASN A 58 8.93 -6.48 0.75
N ARG A 59 8.13 -7.00 -0.19
CA ARG A 59 8.14 -6.53 -1.59
C ARG A 59 6.73 -6.35 -2.14
N ILE A 60 6.59 -5.46 -3.11
CA ILE A 60 5.38 -5.36 -3.92
C ILE A 60 5.43 -6.43 -5.01
N TYR A 61 4.30 -7.10 -5.26
CA TYR A 61 4.23 -8.10 -6.33
C TYR A 61 4.45 -7.49 -7.71
N ASN A 62 5.06 -8.26 -8.62
CA ASN A 62 5.49 -7.76 -9.91
C ASN A 62 4.33 -7.24 -10.78
N GLN A 63 3.17 -7.88 -10.72
CA GLN A 63 1.95 -7.51 -11.45
C GLN A 63 1.29 -6.19 -11.01
N VAL A 64 1.75 -5.62 -9.89
CA VAL A 64 1.18 -4.38 -9.36
C VAL A 64 1.78 -3.20 -10.11
N ALA A 65 0.92 -2.46 -10.82
CA ALA A 65 1.29 -1.17 -11.37
C ALA A 65 1.18 -0.12 -10.26
N LEU A 66 2.28 0.58 -10.00
CA LEU A 66 2.38 1.54 -8.91
C LEU A 66 3.05 2.81 -9.41
N PHE A 67 2.39 3.93 -9.19
CA PHE A 67 2.93 5.26 -9.45
C PHE A 67 2.72 6.13 -8.22
N ALA A 68 3.76 6.81 -7.76
CA ALA A 68 3.66 7.68 -6.60
C ALA A 68 4.51 8.93 -6.80
N TYR A 69 4.01 10.07 -6.34
CA TYR A 69 4.70 11.36 -6.41
C TYR A 69 4.23 12.27 -5.29
N VAL A 70 5.04 13.28 -4.96
CA VAL A 70 4.63 14.41 -4.12
C VAL A 70 4.39 15.60 -5.03
N VAL A 71 3.29 16.32 -4.80
CA VAL A 71 3.06 17.62 -5.44
C VAL A 71 3.78 18.68 -4.61
N GLU A 72 5.03 18.97 -4.95
CA GLU A 72 5.72 20.17 -4.46
C GLU A 72 5.97 21.16 -5.62
N PRO A 73 5.91 22.48 -5.38
CA PRO A 73 6.03 23.49 -6.44
C PRO A 73 7.26 23.36 -7.34
N ASN A 74 8.35 22.74 -6.83
CA ASN A 74 9.65 22.73 -7.48
C ASN A 74 10.30 21.33 -7.57
N ASN A 75 9.63 20.25 -7.14
CA ASN A 75 10.21 18.91 -7.21
C ASN A 75 9.15 17.79 -7.14
N ASN A 76 9.00 17.03 -8.23
CA ASN A 76 8.23 15.78 -8.19
C ASN A 76 9.12 14.68 -7.60
N LEU A 77 9.23 14.63 -6.27
CA LEU A 77 9.86 13.49 -5.60
C LEU A 77 8.98 12.26 -5.82
N SER A 78 9.57 11.21 -6.41
CA SER A 78 8.93 9.91 -6.55
C SER A 78 9.31 9.04 -5.34
N PRO A 79 8.37 8.76 -4.41
CA PRO A 79 8.66 7.90 -3.27
C PRO A 79 9.10 6.51 -3.74
N LYS A 80 10.13 5.96 -3.09
CA LYS A 80 10.76 4.69 -3.46
C LYS A 80 9.97 3.46 -2.97
N ILE A 81 8.65 3.47 -3.15
CA ILE A 81 7.75 2.46 -2.58
C ILE A 81 8.09 1.04 -3.07
N ARG A 82 8.45 0.88 -4.34
CA ARG A 82 8.72 -0.45 -4.91
C ARG A 82 10.00 -1.09 -4.34
N SER A 83 11.01 -0.29 -4.01
CA SER A 83 12.25 -0.79 -3.42
C SER A 83 12.18 -0.89 -1.90
N ASP A 84 11.35 -0.07 -1.26
CA ASP A 84 11.15 -0.09 0.20
C ASP A 84 9.69 0.27 0.56
N PRO A 85 8.77 -0.72 0.60
CA PRO A 85 7.35 -0.49 0.86
C PRO A 85 7.07 0.06 2.27
N LYS A 86 8.01 -0.13 3.21
CA LYS A 86 7.90 0.30 4.61
C LYS A 86 8.54 1.66 4.88
N SER A 87 9.18 2.27 3.86
CA SER A 87 9.66 3.65 3.98
C SER A 87 8.49 4.60 4.21
N ALA A 88 8.68 5.56 5.12
CA ALA A 88 7.66 6.55 5.43
C ALA A 88 7.31 7.37 4.18
N LEU A 89 6.02 7.51 3.92
CA LEU A 89 5.55 8.35 2.81
C LEU A 89 5.65 9.83 3.20
N PRO A 90 6.07 10.72 2.28
CA PRO A 90 6.00 12.15 2.51
C PRO A 90 4.54 12.64 2.63
N ASN A 91 4.33 13.71 3.39
CA ASN A 91 3.02 14.36 3.48
C ASN A 91 2.61 14.93 2.11
N GLY A 92 1.34 14.78 1.74
CA GLY A 92 0.83 15.18 0.42
C GLY A 92 1.21 14.23 -0.71
N ALA A 93 1.72 13.03 -0.41
CA ALA A 93 1.96 12.01 -1.42
C ALA A 93 0.66 11.64 -2.14
N VAL A 94 0.74 11.49 -3.46
CA VAL A 94 -0.30 10.91 -4.29
C VAL A 94 0.19 9.55 -4.77
N VAL A 95 -0.61 8.51 -4.53
CA VAL A 95 -0.31 7.14 -4.90
C VAL A 95 -1.43 6.64 -5.82
N THR A 96 -1.06 6.16 -7.00
CA THR A 96 -1.96 5.45 -7.92
C THR A 96 -1.52 4.00 -8.00
N LEU A 97 -2.45 3.09 -7.72
CA LEU A 97 -2.22 1.67 -7.59
C LEU A 97 -3.20 0.88 -8.45
N GLN A 98 -2.69 -0.03 -9.26
CA GLN A 98 -3.49 -1.03 -9.96
C GLN A 98 -2.98 -2.43 -9.61
N PRO A 99 -3.73 -3.24 -8.82
CA PRO A 99 -3.28 -4.54 -8.34
C PRO A 99 -2.99 -5.55 -9.47
N SER A 100 -3.71 -5.45 -10.58
CA SER A 100 -3.52 -6.27 -11.78
C SER A 100 -3.33 -5.38 -12.99
N GLY A 101 -2.07 -5.07 -13.32
CA GLY A 101 -1.71 -4.31 -14.52
C GLY A 101 -1.80 -5.17 -15.79
N PRO A 102 -2.35 -4.67 -16.91
CA PRO A 102 -2.50 -5.45 -18.14
C PRO A 102 -1.19 -5.69 -18.91
N CYS A 103 -0.09 -5.00 -18.55
CA CYS A 103 1.13 -4.91 -19.35
C CYS A 103 2.33 -5.64 -18.72
N ILE A 104 2.13 -6.75 -18.03
CA ILE A 104 3.20 -7.42 -17.28
C ILE A 104 3.21 -8.91 -17.65
N THR A 105 4.37 -9.40 -18.13
CA THR A 105 4.56 -10.78 -18.60
C THR A 105 4.76 -11.77 -17.46
N ASP A 106 5.29 -11.32 -16.32
CA ASP A 106 5.59 -12.14 -15.15
C ASP A 106 4.67 -11.77 -14.00
N TRP A 107 3.80 -12.71 -13.63
CA TRP A 107 2.90 -12.57 -12.49
C TRP A 107 3.49 -13.33 -11.31
N ASP A 108 3.60 -12.65 -10.16
CA ASP A 108 3.85 -13.35 -8.91
C ASP A 108 2.52 -13.91 -8.40
N ASP A 109 2.51 -15.18 -8.01
CA ASP A 109 1.42 -15.69 -7.20
C ASP A 109 1.50 -15.05 -5.80
N PRO A 110 0.40 -14.45 -5.29
CA PRO A 110 0.33 -14.05 -3.90
C PRO A 110 0.66 -15.23 -2.99
N ILE A 111 1.36 -14.96 -1.89
CA ILE A 111 1.66 -15.98 -0.89
C ILE A 111 0.34 -16.53 -0.33
N ASP A 112 0.36 -17.72 0.27
CA ASP A 112 -0.86 -18.25 0.89
C ASP A 112 -1.36 -17.31 2.01
N TYR A 113 -2.69 -17.26 2.19
CA TYR A 113 -3.32 -16.30 3.09
C TYR A 113 -2.90 -16.50 4.55
N ASP A 114 -2.65 -17.74 4.99
CA ASP A 114 -2.22 -18.03 6.36
C ASP A 114 -0.80 -17.51 6.63
N THR A 115 0.11 -17.69 5.68
CA THR A 115 1.46 -17.11 5.72
C THR A 115 1.40 -15.59 5.66
N PHE A 116 0.52 -15.04 4.83
CA PHE A 116 0.27 -13.60 4.77
C PHE A 116 -0.17 -13.03 6.13
N LEU A 117 -1.15 -13.65 6.79
CA LEU A 117 -1.64 -13.19 8.10
C LEU A 117 -0.55 -13.21 9.18
N LYS A 118 0.30 -14.24 9.20
CA LYS A 118 1.46 -14.28 10.09
C LYS A 118 2.42 -13.11 9.83
N GLY A 119 2.62 -12.76 8.57
CA GLY A 119 3.42 -11.61 8.16
C GLY A 119 2.80 -10.27 8.58
N ILE A 120 1.48 -10.13 8.46
CA ILE A 120 0.73 -8.96 8.96
C ILE A 120 0.88 -8.82 10.48
N ASP A 121 0.73 -9.90 11.24
CA ASP A 121 0.88 -9.85 12.69
C ASP A 121 2.30 -9.44 13.11
N ALA A 122 3.31 -9.95 12.41
CA ALA A 122 4.70 -9.54 12.63
C ALA A 122 4.92 -8.05 12.29
N TYR A 123 4.34 -7.58 11.19
CA TYR A 123 4.39 -6.17 10.80
C TYR A 123 3.75 -5.25 11.85
N LYS A 124 2.55 -5.58 12.33
CA LYS A 124 1.86 -4.79 13.37
C LYS A 124 2.67 -4.70 14.65
N LYS A 125 3.21 -5.84 15.13
CA LYS A 125 4.09 -5.88 16.32
C LYS A 125 5.34 -5.02 16.14
N ASP A 126 5.85 -4.91 14.91
CA ASP A 126 6.97 -4.03 14.59
C ASP A 126 6.56 -2.56 14.66
N ARG A 127 5.41 -2.18 14.08
CA ARG A 127 4.85 -0.82 14.15
C ARG A 127 4.56 -0.38 15.60
N GLU A 128 4.08 -1.29 16.44
CA GLU A 128 3.82 -1.07 17.87
C GLU A 128 5.08 -0.70 18.68
N LYS A 129 6.26 -1.20 18.29
CA LYS A 129 7.53 -0.90 18.98
C LYS A 129 7.98 0.55 18.82
N TYR A 130 7.53 1.22 17.76
CA TYR A 130 7.91 2.60 17.45
C TYR A 130 6.81 3.62 17.77
N THR A 131 5.67 3.15 18.32
CA THR A 131 4.54 3.97 18.75
C THR A 131 4.45 4.11 20.27
N THR A 132 5.57 3.97 20.98
CA THR A 132 5.64 4.32 22.42
C THR A 132 5.84 5.84 22.56
N PRO A 133 5.10 6.55 23.42
CA PRO A 133 5.17 8.02 23.58
C PRO A 133 6.56 8.57 23.88
#